data_AF-A0A4Y8QYH9-F1
#
_entry.id   AF-A0A4Y8QYH9-F1
#
_cell.length_a   1.000
_cell.length_b   1.000
_cell.length_c   1.000
_cell.angle_alpha   90.00
_cell.angle_beta   90.00
_cell.angle_gamma   90.00
#
_symmetry.space_group_name_H-M   'P 1'
#
loop_
_entity.id
_entity.type
_entity.pdbx_description
1 polymer ?
#
loop_
_entity_poly.entity_id
_entity_poly.type
_entity_poly.pdbx_seq_one_letter_code
_entity_poly.pdbx_strand_id
1 'polypeptide(L)'
;MHPASRDFDEGMRTVANFKFDSKGLADLQKHMEQQLKKAELEANRAAARESTPEAKARAFARVLRKYGVENVNEAELRKKFSR
;
A
#
# COMPACT_ATOMS: atom_id res chain seq x y z
N MET A 1 34.37 25.43 41.62
CA MET A 1 32.94 25.05 41.53
C MET A 1 32.38 25.65 40.25
N HIS A 2 31.68 24.82 39.46
CA HIS A 2 30.96 25.07 38.19
C HIS A 2 31.78 25.11 36.88
N PRO A 3 31.80 24.01 36.10
CA PRO A 3 31.92 24.06 34.64
C PRO A 3 30.54 24.29 34.01
N ALA A 4 30.42 25.27 33.12
CA ALA A 4 29.21 25.54 32.36
C ALA A 4 29.41 25.14 30.89
N SER A 5 28.32 24.59 30.32
CA SER A 5 28.03 24.49 28.88
C SER A 5 28.74 23.33 28.17
N ARG A 6 28.18 22.12 28.11
CA ARG A 6 27.13 21.68 27.15
C ARG A 6 27.49 21.93 25.68
N ASP A 7 28.55 21.28 25.21
CA ASP A 7 28.69 20.91 23.79
C ASP A 7 27.85 19.64 23.54
N PHE A 8 26.54 19.85 23.41
CA PHE A 8 25.57 18.83 22.99
C PHE A 8 25.15 19.11 21.55
N ASP A 9 26.13 19.37 20.68
CA ASP A 9 25.95 19.64 19.24
C ASP A 9 26.64 18.55 18.40
N GLU A 10 26.17 17.30 18.56
CA GLU A 10 26.32 16.31 17.50
C GLU A 10 24.95 15.72 17.19
N GLY A 11 24.02 16.63 16.92
CA GLY A 11 22.74 16.34 16.33
C GLY A 11 22.90 15.75 14.93
N MET A 12 22.47 14.50 14.79
CA MET A 12 21.64 14.06 13.68
C MET A 12 22.14 14.30 12.24
N ARG A 13 23.45 14.21 11.95
CA ARG A 13 23.97 14.27 10.57
C ARG A 13 24.11 12.90 9.91
N THR A 14 23.09 12.06 9.98
CA THR A 14 22.97 10.89 9.08
C THR A 14 21.50 10.57 8.80
N VAL A 15 20.66 11.57 8.55
CA VAL A 15 19.46 11.30 7.75
C VAL A 15 19.94 10.88 6.36
N ALA A 16 19.88 9.57 6.16
CA ALA A 16 20.40 8.84 5.01
C ALA A 16 20.16 9.61 3.71
N ASN A 17 21.24 9.81 2.95
CA ASN A 17 21.22 10.39 1.62
C ASN A 17 20.54 9.38 0.67
N PHE A 18 19.21 9.25 0.76
CA PHE A 18 18.42 8.28 0.01
C PHE A 18 18.32 8.77 -1.44
N LYS A 19 19.35 8.50 -2.25
CA LYS A 19 19.31 8.73 -3.69
C LYS A 19 18.61 7.54 -4.34
N PHE A 20 17.32 7.69 -4.64
CA PHE A 20 16.63 6.76 -5.54
C PHE A 20 17.31 6.84 -6.91
N ASP A 21 18.14 5.85 -7.23
CA ASP A 21 18.64 5.65 -8.58
C ASP A 21 17.53 5.07 -9.46
N SER A 22 17.64 5.25 -10.78
CA SER A 22 16.62 4.78 -11.73
C SER A 22 16.37 3.28 -11.66
N LYS A 23 17.37 2.51 -11.21
CA LYS A 23 17.23 1.08 -10.89
C LYS A 23 16.36 0.86 -9.65
N GLY A 24 16.61 1.57 -8.56
CA GLY A 24 15.77 1.53 -7.36
C GLY A 24 14.32 1.92 -7.62
N LEU A 25 14.05 2.87 -8.51
CA LEU A 25 12.69 3.21 -8.94
C LEU A 25 12.03 2.08 -9.75
N ALA A 26 12.77 1.47 -10.69
CA ALA A 26 12.25 0.35 -11.49
C ALA A 26 11.96 -0.89 -10.62
N ASP A 27 12.82 -1.17 -9.64
CA ASP A 27 12.62 -2.29 -8.71
C ASP A 27 11.47 -2.01 -7.73
N LEU A 28 11.31 -0.76 -7.27
CA LEU A 28 10.14 -0.34 -6.51
C LEU A 28 8.86 -0.52 -7.32
N GLN A 29 8.85 -0.07 -8.58
CA GLN A 29 7.69 -0.25 -9.47
C GLN A 29 7.33 -1.73 -9.63
N LYS A 30 8.32 -2.59 -9.94
CA LYS A 30 8.10 -4.04 -10.03
C LYS A 30 7.55 -4.62 -8.73
N HIS A 31 8.07 -4.17 -7.59
CA HIS A 31 7.59 -4.63 -6.30
C HIS A 31 6.13 -4.21 -6.07
N MET A 32 5.78 -2.96 -6.36
CA MET A 32 4.40 -2.48 -6.26
C MET A 32 3.46 -3.24 -7.21
N GLU A 33 3.86 -3.46 -8.46
CA GLU A 33 3.08 -4.26 -9.42
C GLU A 33 2.84 -5.69 -8.93
N GLN A 34 3.84 -6.32 -8.32
CA GLN A 34 3.68 -7.66 -7.73
C GLN A 34 2.70 -7.65 -6.55
N GLN A 35 2.79 -6.66 -5.67
CA GLN A 35 1.85 -6.51 -4.54
C GLN A 35 0.42 -6.27 -5.04
N LEU A 36 0.24 -5.42 -6.05
CA LEU A 36 -1.06 -5.15 -6.66
C LEU A 36 -1.65 -6.41 -7.31
N LYS A 37 -0.85 -7.21 -8.02
CA LYS A 37 -1.29 -8.50 -8.59
C LYS A 37 -1.73 -9.50 -7.51
N LYS A 38 -0.99 -9.57 -6.39
CA LYS A 38 -1.38 -10.42 -5.25
C LYS A 38 -2.69 -9.94 -4.62
N ALA A 39 -2.81 -8.62 -4.42
CA ALA A 39 -4.02 -7.99 -3.90
C ALA A 39 -5.23 -8.31 -4.79
N GLU A 40 -5.08 -8.18 -6.10
CA GLU A 40 -6.13 -8.50 -7.07
C GLU A 40 -6.52 -9.98 -7.02
N LEU A 41 -5.55 -10.89 -6.97
CA LEU A 41 -5.83 -12.33 -6.91
C LEU A 41 -6.56 -12.72 -5.62
N GLU A 42 -6.13 -12.20 -4.48
CA GLU A 42 -6.80 -12.40 -3.20
C GLU A 42 -8.20 -11.78 -3.19
N ALA A 43 -8.35 -10.57 -3.75
CA ALA A 43 -9.62 -9.86 -3.82
C ALA A 43 -10.63 -10.61 -4.69
N ASN A 44 -10.19 -11.13 -5.86
CA ASN A 44 -11.01 -11.97 -6.72
C ASN A 44 -11.40 -13.28 -6.01
N ARG A 45 -10.46 -13.92 -5.29
CA ARG A 45 -10.75 -15.13 -4.52
C ARG A 45 -11.74 -14.87 -3.39
N ALA A 46 -11.64 -13.73 -2.71
CA ALA A 46 -12.59 -13.32 -1.68
C ALA A 46 -13.97 -13.07 -2.29
N ALA A 47 -14.05 -12.35 -3.41
CA ALA A 47 -15.29 -12.12 -4.13
C ALA A 47 -15.92 -13.44 -4.63
N ALA A 48 -15.14 -14.38 -5.14
CA ALA A 48 -15.64 -15.67 -5.64
C ALA A 48 -16.33 -16.53 -4.56
N ARG A 49 -16.12 -16.26 -3.28
CA ARG A 49 -16.81 -16.94 -2.16
C ARG A 49 -18.21 -16.37 -1.88
N GLU A 50 -18.55 -15.25 -2.49
CA GLU A 50 -19.79 -14.53 -2.26
C GLU A 50 -20.78 -14.74 -3.40
N SER A 51 -22.07 -14.80 -3.06
CA SER A 51 -23.14 -15.13 -4.02
C SER A 51 -23.77 -13.91 -4.69
N THR A 52 -23.73 -12.73 -4.07
CA THR A 52 -24.36 -11.51 -4.62
C THR A 52 -23.33 -10.51 -5.14
N PRO A 53 -23.65 -9.74 -6.19
CA PRO A 53 -22.76 -8.69 -6.70
C PRO A 53 -22.34 -7.67 -5.62
N GLU A 54 -23.24 -7.34 -4.67
CA GLU A 54 -22.94 -6.44 -3.56
C GLU A 54 -21.95 -7.06 -2.56
N ALA A 55 -22.10 -8.35 -2.25
CA ALA A 55 -21.19 -9.05 -1.35
C ALA A 55 -19.81 -9.24 -2.02
N LYS A 56 -19.79 -9.59 -3.32
CA LYS A 56 -18.57 -9.65 -4.14
C LYS A 56 -17.80 -8.33 -4.13
N ALA A 57 -18.48 -7.22 -4.39
CA ALA A 57 -17.88 -5.88 -4.40
C ALA A 57 -17.28 -5.51 -3.03
N ARG A 58 -18.02 -5.77 -1.94
CA ARG A 58 -17.55 -5.52 -0.57
C ARG A 58 -16.35 -6.39 -0.20
N ALA A 59 -16.39 -7.68 -0.52
CA ALA A 59 -15.29 -8.61 -0.25
C ALA A 59 -14.03 -8.21 -1.03
N PHE A 60 -14.17 -7.85 -2.31
CA PHE A 60 -13.08 -7.36 -3.13
C PHE A 60 -12.48 -6.05 -2.58
N ALA A 61 -13.33 -5.07 -2.26
CA ALA A 61 -12.90 -3.78 -1.71
C ALA A 61 -12.20 -3.92 -0.36
N ARG A 62 -12.68 -4.82 0.50
CA ARG A 62 -12.07 -5.11 1.80
C ARG A 62 -10.64 -5.63 1.63
N VAL A 63 -10.40 -6.50 0.65
CA VAL A 63 -9.04 -6.98 0.38
C VAL A 63 -8.17 -5.85 -0.14
N LEU A 64 -8.61 -5.07 -1.12
CA LEU A 64 -7.82 -3.95 -1.63
C LEU A 64 -7.43 -2.93 -0.54
N ARG A 65 -8.31 -2.65 0.42
CA ARG A 65 -8.00 -1.79 1.57
C ARG A 65 -6.89 -2.35 2.46
N LYS A 66 -6.80 -3.68 2.63
CA LYS A 66 -5.68 -4.31 3.38
C LYS A 66 -4.32 -4.08 2.71
N TYR A 67 -4.31 -3.92 1.39
CA TYR A 67 -3.11 -3.62 0.61
C TYR A 67 -2.87 -2.11 0.44
N GLY A 68 -3.60 -1.26 1.18
CA GLY A 68 -3.38 0.20 1.20
C GLY A 68 -4.14 0.99 0.13
N VAL A 69 -5.06 0.36 -0.61
CA VAL A 69 -5.92 1.08 -1.56
C VAL A 69 -7.12 1.63 -0.80
N GLU A 70 -7.09 2.91 -0.45
CA GLU A 70 -8.13 3.54 0.39
C GLU A 70 -9.34 4.00 -0.44
N ASN A 71 -9.12 4.49 -1.66
CA ASN A 71 -10.14 5.08 -2.53
C ASN A 71 -10.83 4.05 -3.45
N VAL A 72 -11.27 2.92 -2.90
CA VAL A 72 -11.96 1.88 -3.68
C VAL A 72 -13.40 2.28 -3.96
N ASN A 73 -13.77 2.43 -5.24
CA ASN A 73 -15.14 2.71 -5.65
C ASN A 73 -15.98 1.42 -5.70
N GLU A 74 -16.73 1.15 -4.63
CA GLU A 74 -17.58 -0.04 -4.51
C GLU A 74 -18.73 -0.08 -5.53
N ALA A 75 -19.21 1.08 -5.99
CA ALA A 75 -20.29 1.13 -6.99
C ALA A 75 -19.82 0.63 -8.36
N GLU A 76 -18.61 1.01 -8.77
CA GLU A 76 -17.98 0.51 -10.00
C GLU A 76 -17.65 -0.99 -9.88
N LEU A 77 -17.19 -1.45 -8.71
CA LEU A 77 -16.98 -2.87 -8.46
C LEU A 77 -18.29 -3.67 -8.54
N ARG A 78 -19.38 -3.15 -8.00
CA ARG A 78 -20.70 -3.80 -8.10
C ARG A 78 -21.14 -3.94 -9.56
N LYS A 79 -20.92 -2.92 -10.40
CA LYS A 79 -21.16 -3.01 -11.86
C LYS A 79 -20.29 -4.10 -12.50
N LYS A 80 -19.02 -4.22 -12.10
CA LYS A 80 -18.11 -5.27 -12.57
C LYS A 80 -18.59 -6.68 -12.22
N PHE A 81 -19.16 -6.88 -11.03
CA PHE A 81 -19.62 -8.20 -10.56
C PHE A 81 -21.09 -8.54 -10.89
N SER A 82 -21.83 -7.60 -11.47
CA SER A 82 -23.23 -7.79 -11.91
C SER A 82 -23.36 -8.06 -13.41
N ARG A 83 -22.28 -7.92 -14.17
CA ARG A 83 -22.12 -8.52 -15.50
C ARG A 83 -21.79 -9.99 -15.38
#